data_AF-A0A7X9H6N2-F1
#
_entry.id   AF-A0A7X9H6N2-F1
#
_cell.length_a   1.000
_cell.length_b   1.000
_cell.length_c   1.000
_cell.angle_alpha   90.00
_cell.angle_beta   90.00
_cell.angle_gamma   90.00
#
_symmetry.space_group_name_H-M   'P 1'
#
loop_
_entity.id
_entity.type
_entity.pdbx_description
1 polymer ?
#
loop_
_entity_poly.entity_id
_entity_poly.type
_entity_poly.pdbx_seq_one_letter_code
_entity_poly.pdbx_strand_id
1 'polypeptide(L)'
;MKRYELLDAIGGIDPTYVETADRDDKVGKKRVWKTLVPIAACLCLAVGMISIVKYAQLRKATTPPESTGDGTGASATQASADATASTNATDMNYTIISLDWSAYESAHELVEAGNIVVLGKISGISFQMYDIKTGRPHSADSYGSDIYLHTVYEIETLSFYKGEPADTIHMRMIGGLKDVMVNEQRALRGDCAKANIPLLAGMPELDIGQTYLFVLHQHEDTMPTLLTPSQGVYTVEDPEQKDVLSLVSLKDIISYFGDDKWSAFEQTFGKK
;
A
#
# COMPACT_ATOMS: atom_id res chain seq x y z
N MET A 1 24.24 -19.11 -2.39
CA MET A 1 22.86 -19.14 -1.87
C MET A 1 21.89 -19.63 -2.94
N LYS A 2 20.76 -20.22 -2.55
CA LYS A 2 19.72 -20.70 -3.47
C LYS A 2 18.61 -19.64 -3.60
N ARG A 3 18.02 -19.52 -4.79
CA ARG A 3 17.18 -18.38 -5.21
C ARG A 3 15.72 -18.42 -4.69
N TYR A 4 15.47 -19.07 -3.57
CA TYR A 4 14.11 -19.44 -3.13
C TYR A 4 13.76 -19.00 -1.70
N GLU A 5 14.75 -18.63 -0.89
CA GLU A 5 14.58 -18.38 0.55
C GLU A 5 13.67 -17.17 0.86
N LEU A 6 13.58 -16.16 -0.01
CA LEU A 6 12.64 -15.04 0.19
C LEU A 6 11.17 -15.44 -0.04
N LEU A 7 10.89 -16.34 -0.99
CA LEU A 7 9.52 -16.79 -1.28
C LEU A 7 9.05 -17.83 -0.26
N ASP A 8 9.95 -18.67 0.26
CA ASP A 8 9.64 -19.53 1.42
C ASP A 8 9.40 -18.71 2.69
N ALA A 9 10.15 -17.63 2.92
CA ALA A 9 9.99 -16.75 4.09
C ALA A 9 8.70 -15.90 4.09
N ILE A 10 8.07 -15.69 2.93
CA ILE A 10 6.78 -14.97 2.79
C ILE A 10 5.59 -15.95 2.86
N GLY A 11 5.85 -17.26 2.75
CA GLY A 11 4.86 -18.32 2.90
C GLY A 11 4.12 -18.66 1.62
N GLY A 12 4.64 -19.64 0.87
CA GLY A 12 3.81 -20.51 0.02
C GLY A 12 4.01 -20.39 -1.49
N ILE A 13 5.06 -21.05 -2.00
CA ILE A 13 4.95 -21.75 -3.30
C ILE A 13 5.49 -23.17 -3.10
N ASP A 14 4.59 -24.16 -3.03
CA ASP A 14 4.99 -25.55 -3.18
C ASP A 14 5.47 -25.78 -4.64
N PRO A 15 6.75 -26.13 -4.86
CA PRO A 15 7.29 -26.28 -6.21
C PRO A 15 6.62 -27.43 -7.00
N THR A 16 5.89 -28.34 -6.36
CA THR A 16 5.15 -29.42 -7.06
C THR A 16 3.95 -28.91 -7.86
N TYR A 17 3.46 -27.68 -7.60
CA TYR A 17 2.32 -27.12 -8.33
C TYR A 17 2.65 -26.66 -9.76
N VAL A 18 3.93 -26.48 -10.10
CA VAL A 18 4.34 -26.02 -11.44
C VAL A 18 4.27 -27.14 -12.49
N GLU A 19 4.38 -28.41 -12.10
CA GLU A 19 4.37 -29.55 -13.05
C GLU A 19 2.97 -30.08 -13.39
N THR A 20 1.90 -29.60 -12.73
CA THR A 20 0.53 -30.12 -12.94
C THR A 20 -0.36 -29.26 -13.85
N ALA A 21 0.07 -28.04 -14.19
CA ALA A 21 -0.69 -27.13 -15.06
C ALA A 21 -0.71 -27.54 -16.55
N ASP A 22 0.18 -28.46 -16.98
CA ASP A 22 0.33 -28.90 -18.38
C ASP A 22 -0.62 -30.05 -18.79
N ARG A 23 -1.63 -30.38 -17.97
CA ARG A 23 -2.62 -31.43 -18.27
C ARG A 23 -4.05 -30.91 -18.24
N ASP A 24 -4.42 -30.29 -19.37
CA ASP A 24 -5.78 -29.95 -19.78
C ASP A 24 -6.70 -31.17 -19.67
N ASP A 25 -7.86 -31.03 -19.01
CA ASP A 25 -9.02 -31.89 -19.29
C ASP A 25 -10.36 -31.21 -18.97
N LYS A 26 -11.32 -31.38 -19.87
CA LYS A 26 -12.53 -30.54 -19.96
C LYS A 26 -13.71 -31.12 -19.18
N VAL A 27 -14.23 -30.41 -18.17
CA VAL A 27 -15.58 -30.67 -17.63
C VAL A 27 -16.35 -29.37 -17.38
N GLY A 28 -17.41 -29.13 -18.17
CA GLY A 28 -18.27 -27.96 -18.01
C GLY A 28 -19.45 -28.16 -17.06
N LYS A 29 -19.88 -27.11 -16.37
CA LYS A 29 -21.21 -27.00 -15.72
C LYS A 29 -21.82 -25.62 -15.94
N LYS A 30 -23.15 -25.58 -16.15
CA LYS A 30 -23.95 -24.39 -16.50
C LYS A 30 -24.74 -23.85 -15.29
N ARG A 31 -24.99 -22.53 -15.28
CA ARG A 31 -25.99 -21.78 -14.48
C ARG A 31 -25.75 -21.83 -12.95
N VAL A 32 -25.73 -20.73 -12.22
CA VAL A 32 -26.83 -19.76 -12.07
C VAL A 32 -26.30 -18.32 -11.98
N TRP A 33 -26.80 -17.43 -12.84
CA TRP A 33 -26.67 -15.97 -12.75
C TRP A 33 -28.05 -15.39 -13.08
N LYS A 34 -28.66 -14.62 -12.16
CA LYS A 34 -29.73 -13.60 -12.33
C LYS A 34 -30.59 -13.41 -11.05
N THR A 35 -30.04 -12.72 -10.06
CA THR A 35 -30.76 -11.80 -9.13
C THR A 35 -29.74 -11.22 -8.14
N LEU A 36 -29.42 -9.92 -8.25
CA LEU A 36 -28.82 -9.00 -7.27
C LEU A 36 -28.03 -7.87 -7.99
N VAL A 37 -28.73 -7.02 -8.74
CA VAL A 37 -28.11 -5.92 -9.52
C VAL A 37 -28.60 -4.49 -9.16
N PRO A 38 -29.84 -4.22 -8.68
CA PRO A 38 -30.34 -2.84 -8.62
C PRO A 38 -30.24 -2.12 -7.24
N ILE A 39 -29.35 -2.52 -6.31
CA ILE A 39 -29.23 -1.85 -4.99
C ILE A 39 -27.86 -1.16 -4.76
N ALA A 40 -26.79 -1.57 -5.44
CA ALA A 40 -25.45 -1.04 -5.22
C ALA A 40 -25.16 0.35 -5.85
N ALA A 41 -26.09 0.92 -6.61
CA ALA A 41 -25.84 2.09 -7.46
C ALA A 41 -25.89 3.47 -6.76
N CYS A 42 -26.47 3.56 -5.55
CA CYS A 42 -26.76 4.86 -4.91
C CYS A 42 -25.80 5.29 -3.78
N LEU A 43 -24.87 4.44 -3.32
CA LEU A 43 -23.90 4.83 -2.27
C LEU A 43 -22.59 5.43 -2.81
N CYS A 44 -22.18 5.06 -4.03
CA CYS A 44 -20.85 5.40 -4.56
C CYS A 44 -20.63 6.90 -4.85
N LEU A 45 -21.70 7.69 -5.02
CA LEU A 45 -21.60 9.11 -5.37
C LEU A 45 -21.34 10.03 -4.16
N ALA A 46 -21.61 9.58 -2.93
CA ALA A 46 -21.40 10.41 -1.74
C ALA A 46 -19.95 10.39 -1.23
N VAL A 47 -19.25 9.25 -1.34
CA VAL A 47 -17.89 9.07 -0.80
C VAL A 47 -16.83 9.77 -1.66
N GLY A 48 -16.96 9.70 -2.99
CA GLY A 48 -15.95 10.24 -3.92
C GLY A 48 -15.72 11.76 -3.83
N MET A 49 -16.70 12.54 -3.36
CA MET A 49 -16.58 14.00 -3.21
C MET A 49 -15.73 14.42 -2.01
N ILE A 50 -15.62 13.57 -0.96
CA ILE A 50 -14.86 13.91 0.26
C ILE A 50 -13.35 13.82 0.00
N SER A 51 -12.90 12.81 -0.74
CA SER A 51 -11.47 12.59 -1.03
C SER A 51 -10.88 13.72 -1.89
N ILE A 52 -11.58 14.19 -2.91
CA ILE A 52 -11.09 15.24 -3.83
C ILE A 52 -10.82 16.56 -3.09
N VAL A 53 -11.66 16.93 -2.11
CA VAL A 53 -11.52 18.19 -1.37
C VAL A 53 -10.31 18.17 -0.43
N LYS A 54 -9.97 17.02 0.18
CA LYS A 54 -8.78 16.91 1.06
C LYS A 54 -7.48 17.18 0.30
N TYR A 55 -7.27 16.54 -0.86
CA TYR A 55 -6.02 16.66 -1.61
C TYR A 55 -5.83 18.02 -2.31
N ALA A 56 -6.92 18.70 -2.69
CA ALA A 56 -6.84 20.02 -3.33
C ALA A 56 -6.29 21.11 -2.37
N GLN A 57 -6.54 21.00 -1.06
CA GLN A 57 -6.09 22.00 -0.08
C GLN A 57 -4.58 21.94 0.20
N LEU A 58 -3.97 20.75 0.10
CA LEU A 58 -2.54 20.54 0.40
C LEU A 58 -1.60 21.18 -0.63
N ARG A 59 -2.06 21.50 -1.85
CA ARG A 59 -1.25 22.24 -2.85
C ARG A 59 -0.98 23.71 -2.48
N LYS A 60 -1.66 24.29 -1.49
CA LYS A 60 -1.45 25.69 -1.07
C LYS A 60 -0.35 25.90 -0.02
N ALA A 61 0.17 24.83 0.58
CA ALA A 61 1.15 24.93 1.68
C ALA A 61 2.62 24.97 1.23
N THR A 62 2.93 24.57 -0.01
CA THR A 62 4.31 24.39 -0.48
C THR A 62 4.55 25.05 -1.84
N THR A 63 4.81 26.36 -1.83
CA THR A 63 5.44 27.08 -2.94
C THR A 63 6.63 27.90 -2.43
N PRO A 64 7.86 27.58 -2.85
CA PRO A 64 9.02 28.46 -2.66
C PRO A 64 8.87 29.75 -3.49
N PRO A 65 9.55 30.85 -3.11
CA PRO A 65 9.33 32.15 -3.74
C PRO A 65 9.90 32.26 -5.17
N GLU A 66 9.14 32.89 -6.07
CA GLU A 66 9.61 33.30 -7.40
C GLU A 66 10.69 34.40 -7.30
N SER A 67 11.73 34.28 -8.11
CA SER A 67 12.73 35.33 -8.30
C SER A 67 12.27 36.36 -9.33
N THR A 68 12.28 37.64 -8.95
CA THR A 68 11.83 38.77 -9.78
C THR A 68 12.71 39.03 -11.01
N GLY A 69 12.09 39.37 -12.15
CA GLY A 69 12.79 39.87 -13.34
C GLY A 69 11.85 40.38 -14.45
N ASP A 70 11.58 41.69 -14.48
CA ASP A 70 11.04 42.42 -15.65
C ASP A 70 12.07 42.39 -16.81
N GLY A 71 11.79 42.43 -18.12
CA GLY A 71 10.58 42.60 -18.97
C GLY A 71 11.04 42.39 -20.45
N THR A 72 10.54 42.97 -21.56
CA THR A 72 9.28 43.62 -22.03
C THR A 72 9.59 44.11 -23.48
N GLY A 73 8.76 44.03 -24.54
CA GLY A 73 7.40 43.50 -24.74
C GLY A 73 6.88 43.84 -26.17
N ALA A 74 5.60 43.56 -26.48
CA ALA A 74 4.88 43.79 -27.77
C ALA A 74 5.29 42.88 -28.98
N SER A 75 4.42 42.53 -29.95
CA SER A 75 3.03 42.92 -30.24
C SER A 75 2.20 41.77 -30.89
N ALA A 76 0.89 41.98 -31.02
CA ALA A 76 -0.15 40.99 -31.34
C ALA A 76 -0.17 40.39 -32.76
N THR A 77 -0.83 39.23 -32.91
CA THR A 77 -1.88 38.96 -33.94
C THR A 77 -2.77 37.79 -33.47
N GLN A 78 -4.09 37.92 -33.65
CA GLN A 78 -5.06 36.87 -33.34
C GLN A 78 -5.18 35.85 -34.47
N ALA A 79 -5.32 34.57 -34.14
CA ALA A 79 -5.99 33.59 -34.99
C ALA A 79 -6.73 32.57 -34.12
N SER A 80 -8.05 32.56 -34.20
CA SER A 80 -8.89 31.54 -33.56
C SER A 80 -8.92 30.27 -34.40
N ALA A 81 -8.54 29.14 -33.81
CA ALA A 81 -8.88 27.82 -34.32
C ALA A 81 -9.39 26.99 -33.14
N ASP A 82 -10.69 26.68 -33.16
CA ASP A 82 -11.31 25.75 -32.23
C ASP A 82 -10.76 24.35 -32.49
N ALA A 83 -9.77 23.96 -31.71
CA ALA A 83 -9.35 22.59 -31.56
C ALA A 83 -9.84 22.14 -30.18
N THR A 84 -11.07 21.63 -30.12
CA THR A 84 -11.59 20.91 -28.96
C THR A 84 -10.72 19.67 -28.74
N ALA A 85 -9.60 19.85 -28.05
CA ALA A 85 -8.75 18.77 -27.60
C ALA A 85 -9.54 17.99 -26.55
N SER A 86 -10.26 16.96 -27.01
CA SER A 86 -10.79 15.91 -26.16
C SER A 86 -9.60 15.35 -25.37
N THR A 87 -9.47 15.79 -24.12
CA THR A 87 -8.53 15.22 -23.17
C THR A 87 -9.04 13.81 -22.90
N ASN A 88 -8.61 12.88 -23.76
CA ASN A 88 -8.86 11.46 -23.57
C ASN A 88 -8.16 11.08 -22.27
N ALA A 89 -8.93 11.12 -21.18
CA ALA A 89 -8.55 10.54 -19.91
C ALA A 89 -8.22 9.09 -20.21
N THR A 90 -6.92 8.81 -20.29
CA THR A 90 -6.42 7.46 -20.46
C THR A 90 -6.59 6.82 -19.10
N ASP A 91 -7.76 6.20 -18.92
CA ASP A 91 -8.13 5.48 -17.71
C ASP A 91 -6.98 4.56 -17.32
N MET A 92 -6.53 4.72 -16.08
CA MET A 92 -5.47 3.88 -15.54
C MET A 92 -6.06 2.50 -15.34
N ASN A 93 -5.69 1.56 -16.21
CA ASN A 93 -6.09 0.17 -16.01
C ASN A 93 -5.36 -0.39 -14.79
N TYR A 94 -6.12 -1.04 -13.92
CA TYR A 94 -5.61 -1.75 -12.75
C TYR A 94 -5.79 -3.26 -12.94
N THR A 95 -5.01 -4.07 -12.23
CA THR A 95 -5.20 -5.52 -12.14
C THR A 95 -5.06 -5.95 -10.71
N ILE A 96 -6.10 -6.61 -10.20
CA ILE A 96 -6.08 -7.16 -8.86
C ILE A 96 -5.15 -8.38 -8.88
N ILE A 97 -4.15 -8.37 -8.01
CA ILE A 97 -3.33 -9.54 -7.71
C ILE A 97 -3.71 -10.04 -6.31
N SER A 98 -3.70 -11.35 -6.11
CA SER A 98 -3.87 -11.98 -4.80
C SER A 98 -2.60 -12.76 -4.51
N LEU A 99 -2.17 -12.72 -3.26
CA LEU A 99 -1.08 -13.54 -2.73
C LEU A 99 -1.61 -14.22 -1.46
N ASP A 100 -1.23 -15.47 -1.26
CA ASP A 100 -1.51 -16.16 -0.01
C ASP A 100 -0.48 -15.71 1.04
N TRP A 101 -0.90 -15.62 2.29
CA TRP A 101 -0.07 -15.20 3.42
C TRP A 101 -0.35 -16.12 4.60
N SER A 102 0.65 -16.29 5.47
CA SER A 102 0.43 -16.96 6.75
C SER A 102 -0.55 -16.16 7.62
N ALA A 103 -1.34 -16.87 8.43
CA ALA A 103 -2.12 -16.28 9.52
C ALA A 103 -1.46 -16.66 10.86
N TYR A 104 -1.56 -15.76 11.83
CA TYR A 104 -1.01 -15.93 13.17
C TYR A 104 -2.14 -15.94 14.19
N GLU A 105 -2.19 -16.98 15.02
CA GLU A 105 -3.33 -17.26 15.92
C GLU A 105 -3.25 -16.45 17.22
N SER A 106 -2.13 -15.77 17.48
CA SER A 106 -1.94 -14.95 18.67
C SER A 106 -1.00 -13.76 18.45
N ALA A 107 -1.11 -12.76 19.34
CA ALA A 107 -0.18 -11.63 19.37
C ALA A 107 1.28 -12.08 19.56
N HIS A 108 1.53 -13.16 20.31
CA HIS A 108 2.87 -13.70 20.50
C HIS A 108 3.47 -14.20 19.18
N GLU A 109 2.75 -15.05 18.44
CA GLU A 109 3.20 -15.57 17.14
C GLU A 109 3.41 -14.46 16.12
N LEU A 110 2.46 -13.51 16.04
CA LEU A 110 2.51 -12.36 15.13
C LEU A 110 3.70 -11.44 15.43
N VAL A 111 3.91 -11.09 16.71
CA VAL A 111 5.04 -10.27 17.13
C VAL A 111 6.37 -10.99 16.93
N GLU A 112 6.44 -12.30 17.15
CA GLU A 112 7.68 -13.05 16.97
C GLU A 112 8.09 -13.19 15.50
N ALA A 113 7.14 -13.36 14.59
CA ALA A 113 7.40 -13.31 13.15
C ALA A 113 7.73 -11.90 12.63
N GLY A 114 7.25 -10.85 13.31
CA GLY A 114 7.60 -9.46 13.04
C GLY A 114 9.01 -9.07 13.49
N ASN A 115 9.73 -8.32 12.66
CA ASN A 115 11.04 -7.75 13.01
C ASN A 115 10.91 -6.39 13.70
N ILE A 116 9.89 -5.61 13.33
CA ILE A 116 9.64 -4.26 13.87
C ILE A 116 8.17 -4.20 14.28
N VAL A 117 7.91 -3.64 15.48
CA VAL A 117 6.57 -3.29 15.95
C VAL A 117 6.61 -1.84 16.41
N VAL A 118 5.85 -0.99 15.73
CA VAL A 118 5.93 0.47 15.85
C VAL A 118 4.55 1.11 15.77
N LEU A 119 4.26 2.04 16.68
CA LEU A 119 3.15 2.97 16.55
C LEU A 119 3.65 4.22 15.82
N GLY A 120 3.03 4.56 14.71
CA GLY A 120 3.49 5.66 13.86
C GLY A 120 2.38 6.29 13.05
N LYS A 121 2.65 7.50 12.56
CA LYS A 121 1.75 8.30 11.75
C LYS A 121 2.25 8.37 10.31
N ILE A 122 1.38 8.13 9.33
CA ILE A 122 1.75 8.27 7.92
C ILE A 122 2.03 9.75 7.63
N SER A 123 3.28 10.11 7.37
CA SER A 123 3.69 11.48 6.99
C SER A 123 3.65 11.69 5.49
N GLY A 124 3.93 10.64 4.70
CA GLY A 124 4.05 10.73 3.25
C GLY A 124 3.79 9.40 2.53
N ILE A 125 3.51 9.52 1.22
CA ILE A 125 3.38 8.40 0.29
C ILE A 125 4.21 8.71 -0.94
N SER A 126 4.97 7.72 -1.40
CA SER A 126 5.71 7.73 -2.66
C SER A 126 5.61 6.37 -3.34
N PHE A 127 6.24 6.21 -4.50
CA PHE A 127 6.18 4.97 -5.28
C PHE A 127 7.55 4.64 -5.86
N GLN A 128 7.84 3.35 -6.02
CA GLN A 128 9.11 2.88 -6.58
C GLN A 128 8.95 1.50 -7.22
N MET A 129 9.76 1.21 -8.24
CA MET A 129 9.82 -0.11 -8.86
C MET A 129 10.81 -1.01 -8.09
N TYR A 130 10.33 -2.15 -7.60
CA TYR A 130 11.08 -3.12 -6.81
C TYR A 130 11.03 -4.51 -7.46
N ASP A 131 12.11 -5.25 -7.35
CA ASP A 131 12.16 -6.67 -7.69
C ASP A 131 11.60 -7.50 -6.51
N ILE A 132 10.47 -8.19 -6.73
CA ILE A 132 9.75 -8.90 -5.67
C ILE A 132 10.50 -10.11 -5.10
N LYS A 133 11.50 -10.64 -5.82
CA LYS A 133 12.31 -11.79 -5.39
C LYS A 133 13.49 -11.40 -4.52
N THR A 134 13.84 -10.11 -4.49
CA THR A 134 14.95 -9.58 -3.69
C THR A 134 14.52 -8.57 -2.64
N GLY A 135 13.33 -7.97 -2.79
CA GLY A 135 12.89 -6.85 -1.94
C GLY A 135 13.71 -5.58 -2.12
N ARG A 136 14.52 -5.48 -3.19
CA ARG A 136 15.41 -4.34 -3.50
C ARG A 136 14.90 -3.55 -4.72
N PRO A 137 15.25 -2.26 -4.86
CA PRO A 137 14.92 -1.48 -6.05
C PRO A 137 15.44 -2.13 -7.34
N HIS A 138 14.75 -1.90 -8.45
CA HIS A 138 15.16 -2.39 -9.76
C HIS A 138 16.60 -2.00 -10.13
N SER A 139 17.42 -2.98 -10.52
CA SER A 139 18.74 -2.81 -11.13
C SER A 139 18.79 -3.40 -12.54
N ALA A 140 19.85 -3.14 -13.30
CA ALA A 140 20.04 -3.69 -14.66
C ALA A 140 20.01 -5.23 -14.72
N ASP A 141 20.21 -5.91 -13.59
CA ASP A 141 20.19 -7.38 -13.47
C ASP A 141 18.80 -7.94 -13.10
N SER A 142 17.83 -7.10 -12.72
CA SER A 142 16.46 -7.55 -12.37
C SER A 142 15.76 -8.12 -13.59
N TYR A 143 15.07 -9.25 -13.40
CA TYR A 143 14.33 -9.88 -14.50
C TYR A 143 12.95 -9.23 -14.67
N GLY A 144 12.64 -8.75 -15.88
CA GLY A 144 11.51 -7.85 -16.14
C GLY A 144 10.12 -8.36 -15.74
N SER A 145 9.91 -9.67 -15.55
CA SER A 145 8.63 -10.20 -15.05
C SER A 145 8.42 -10.03 -13.55
N ASP A 146 9.50 -9.80 -12.79
CA ASP A 146 9.54 -9.81 -11.33
C ASP A 146 9.59 -8.38 -10.75
N ILE A 147 9.60 -7.36 -11.60
CA ILE A 147 9.62 -5.95 -11.21
C ILE A 147 8.18 -5.44 -11.07
N TYR A 148 7.80 -5.04 -9.86
CA TYR A 148 6.46 -4.55 -9.54
C TYR A 148 6.53 -3.13 -8.98
N LEU A 149 5.53 -2.32 -9.32
CA LEU A 149 5.28 -1.06 -8.64
C LEU A 149 4.98 -1.34 -7.17
N HIS A 150 5.63 -0.61 -6.27
CA HIS A 150 5.34 -0.61 -4.85
C HIS A 150 4.96 0.80 -4.40
N THR A 151 4.03 0.85 -3.46
CA THR A 151 3.74 2.04 -2.66
C THR A 151 4.71 2.06 -1.49
N VAL A 152 5.36 3.19 -1.24
CA VAL A 152 6.28 3.40 -0.13
C VAL A 152 5.68 4.44 0.80
N TYR A 153 5.37 4.02 2.02
CA TYR A 153 4.84 4.88 3.08
C TYR A 153 5.98 5.39 3.95
N GLU A 154 5.96 6.68 4.23
CA GLU A 154 6.81 7.30 5.24
C GLU A 154 6.01 7.36 6.57
N ILE A 155 6.62 6.84 7.63
CA ILE A 155 6.01 6.68 8.95
C ILE A 155 6.82 7.50 9.95
N GLU A 156 6.22 8.59 10.46
CA GLU A 156 6.68 9.34 11.62
C GLU A 156 6.48 8.48 12.87
N THR A 157 7.57 8.08 13.54
CA THR A 157 7.48 7.18 14.70
C THR A 157 6.98 7.92 15.93
N LEU A 158 5.98 7.35 16.61
CA LEU A 158 5.49 7.81 17.91
C LEU A 158 5.97 6.92 19.07
N SER A 159 6.03 5.59 18.86
CA SER A 159 6.53 4.64 19.88
C SER A 159 7.05 3.35 19.24
N PHE A 160 8.20 2.85 19.71
CA PHE A 160 8.70 1.51 19.37
C PHE A 160 8.35 0.50 20.46
N TYR A 161 8.06 -0.72 20.02
CA TYR A 161 7.89 -1.90 20.88
C TYR A 161 8.89 -3.01 20.53
N LYS A 162 9.20 -3.20 19.24
CA LYS A 162 10.21 -4.16 18.73
C LYS A 162 10.99 -3.55 17.56
N GLY A 163 12.25 -3.93 17.41
CA GLY A 163 13.16 -3.43 16.37
C GLY A 163 14.06 -2.28 16.84
N GLU A 164 14.98 -1.84 15.98
CA GLU A 164 15.88 -0.72 16.26
C GLU A 164 15.12 0.62 16.17
N PRO A 165 15.23 1.52 17.19
CA PRO A 165 14.55 2.81 17.16
C PRO A 165 15.04 3.75 16.04
N ALA A 166 14.11 4.36 15.32
CA ALA A 166 14.35 5.37 14.29
C ALA A 166 13.17 6.37 14.22
N ASP A 167 13.48 7.68 14.17
CA ASP A 167 12.46 8.75 14.13
C ASP A 167 11.51 8.64 12.91
N THR A 168 11.96 7.99 11.84
CA THR A 168 11.17 7.77 10.62
C THR A 168 11.47 6.39 10.03
N ILE A 169 10.41 5.65 9.71
CA ILE A 169 10.49 4.37 8.98
C ILE A 169 9.92 4.55 7.57
N HIS A 170 10.54 3.89 6.60
CA HIS A 170 9.95 3.70 5.28
C HIS A 170 9.46 2.26 5.15
N MET A 171 8.19 2.08 4.78
CA MET A 171 7.57 0.77 4.58
C MET A 171 7.16 0.60 3.12
N ARG A 172 7.64 -0.45 2.46
CA ARG A 172 7.15 -0.84 1.12
C ARG A 172 5.88 -1.68 1.21
N MET A 173 5.05 -1.55 0.18
CA MET A 173 3.83 -2.33 -0.02
C MET A 173 3.74 -2.70 -1.50
N ILE A 174 3.54 -3.99 -1.82
CA ILE A 174 3.39 -4.43 -3.22
C ILE A 174 2.12 -3.82 -3.80
N GLY A 175 2.22 -3.22 -4.99
CA GLY A 175 1.10 -2.63 -5.70
C GLY A 175 1.07 -1.10 -5.64
N GLY A 176 0.29 -0.53 -6.53
CA GLY A 176 -0.06 0.88 -6.55
C GLY A 176 -1.28 1.21 -5.70
N LEU A 177 -1.65 2.49 -5.67
CA LEU A 177 -2.88 2.97 -5.05
C LEU A 177 -3.88 3.40 -6.11
N LYS A 178 -5.15 3.05 -5.91
CA LYS A 178 -6.20 3.39 -6.87
C LYS A 178 -6.51 4.89 -6.80
N ASP A 179 -6.40 5.57 -7.93
CA ASP A 179 -6.80 6.97 -8.16
C ASP A 179 -6.03 8.03 -7.31
N VAL A 180 -4.95 7.62 -6.63
CA VAL A 180 -4.02 8.45 -5.86
C VAL A 180 -2.72 8.66 -6.65
N MET A 181 -2.22 9.90 -6.78
CA MET A 181 -0.91 10.19 -7.42
C MET A 181 -0.69 9.46 -8.76
N VAL A 182 -1.74 9.51 -9.61
CA VAL A 182 -1.88 8.74 -10.84
C VAL A 182 -0.78 9.08 -11.87
N ASN A 183 -0.24 10.30 -11.86
CA ASN A 183 0.80 10.72 -12.79
C ASN A 183 2.17 10.17 -12.39
N GLU A 184 2.43 10.15 -11.08
CA GLU A 184 3.65 9.66 -10.45
C GLU A 184 3.79 8.14 -10.65
N GLN A 185 2.72 7.40 -10.37
CA GLN A 185 2.64 5.96 -10.65
C GLN A 185 2.80 5.65 -12.15
N ARG A 186 2.20 6.48 -13.02
CA ARG A 186 2.31 6.34 -14.49
C ARG A 186 3.73 6.62 -15.00
N ALA A 187 4.44 7.59 -14.41
CA ALA A 187 5.80 7.96 -14.81
C ALA A 187 6.81 6.85 -14.49
N LEU A 188 6.73 6.24 -13.30
CA LEU A 188 7.60 5.14 -12.88
C LEU A 188 7.45 3.87 -13.72
N ARG A 189 6.27 3.67 -14.30
CA ARG A 189 5.94 2.51 -15.13
C ARG A 189 6.72 2.48 -16.46
N GLY A 190 7.04 3.67 -17.01
CA GLY A 190 7.67 3.81 -18.34
C GLY A 190 6.94 3.03 -19.44
N ASP A 191 7.72 2.58 -20.43
CA ASP A 191 7.25 1.73 -21.54
C ASP A 191 7.35 0.22 -21.26
N CYS A 192 7.95 -0.19 -20.14
CA CYS A 192 8.31 -1.60 -19.87
C CYS A 192 7.17 -2.49 -19.39
N ALA A 193 5.98 -1.95 -19.09
CA ALA A 193 5.00 -2.66 -18.30
C ALA A 193 3.94 -3.43 -19.11
N LYS A 194 3.57 -4.60 -18.58
CA LYS A 194 2.22 -5.17 -18.73
C LYS A 194 1.20 -4.04 -18.47
N ALA A 195 0.14 -3.96 -19.27
CA ALA A 195 -0.66 -2.73 -19.44
C ALA A 195 -1.28 -2.07 -18.18
N ASN A 196 -1.30 -2.78 -17.05
CA ASN A 196 -2.13 -2.47 -15.89
C ASN A 196 -1.29 -2.33 -14.61
N ILE A 197 -1.67 -1.41 -13.71
CA ILE A 197 -1.05 -1.29 -12.38
C ILE A 197 -1.56 -2.41 -11.45
N PRO A 198 -0.68 -3.18 -10.79
CA PRO A 198 -1.10 -4.16 -9.80
C PRO A 198 -1.70 -3.46 -8.57
N LEU A 199 -2.90 -3.88 -8.16
CA LEU A 199 -3.48 -3.59 -6.85
C LEU A 199 -3.49 -4.90 -6.07
N LEU A 200 -2.84 -4.96 -4.90
CA LEU A 200 -2.84 -6.16 -4.09
C LEU A 200 -4.17 -6.26 -3.31
N ALA A 201 -4.81 -7.43 -3.37
CA ALA A 201 -6.07 -7.71 -2.70
C ALA A 201 -5.87 -7.77 -1.17
N GLY A 202 -6.86 -7.28 -0.42
CA GLY A 202 -6.86 -7.35 1.05
C GLY A 202 -5.89 -6.40 1.75
N MET A 203 -5.23 -5.48 1.03
CA MET A 203 -4.37 -4.47 1.66
C MET A 203 -5.18 -3.46 2.48
N PRO A 204 -4.66 -2.99 3.62
CA PRO A 204 -5.29 -1.93 4.40
C PRO A 204 -5.22 -0.60 3.63
N GLU A 205 -6.29 0.19 3.71
CA GLU A 205 -6.29 1.58 3.25
C GLU A 205 -5.60 2.46 4.29
N LEU A 206 -4.47 3.08 3.91
CA LEU A 206 -3.63 3.89 4.80
C LEU A 206 -3.64 5.36 4.36
N ASP A 207 -4.15 6.23 5.23
CA ASP A 207 -4.32 7.66 4.96
C ASP A 207 -3.17 8.49 5.54
N ILE A 208 -2.68 9.48 4.77
CA ILE A 208 -1.72 10.48 5.26
C ILE A 208 -2.34 11.26 6.43
N GLY A 209 -1.57 11.39 7.50
CA GLY A 209 -1.97 12.05 8.74
C GLY A 209 -2.61 11.13 9.79
N GLN A 210 -2.94 9.89 9.44
CA GLN A 210 -3.49 8.91 10.38
C GLN A 210 -2.40 8.11 11.09
N THR A 211 -2.73 7.66 12.31
CA THR A 211 -1.85 6.88 13.19
C THR A 211 -2.30 5.43 13.24
N TYR A 212 -1.35 4.51 13.12
CA TYR A 212 -1.58 3.07 13.16
C TYR A 212 -0.48 2.37 13.96
N LEU A 213 -0.79 1.19 14.50
CA LEU A 213 0.21 0.23 14.93
C LEU A 213 0.58 -0.67 13.75
N PHE A 214 1.87 -0.78 13.46
CA PHE A 214 2.42 -1.60 12.39
C PHE A 214 3.19 -2.80 12.96
N VAL A 215 2.98 -3.97 12.36
CA VAL A 215 3.82 -5.16 12.53
C VAL A 215 4.49 -5.44 11.19
N LEU A 216 5.81 -5.19 11.13
CA LEU A 216 6.58 -5.21 9.89
C LEU A 216 7.57 -6.37 9.88
N HIS A 217 7.72 -6.98 8.70
CA HIS A 217 8.80 -7.90 8.38
C HIS A 217 9.92 -7.17 7.64
N GLN A 218 11.17 -7.50 7.94
CA GLN A 218 12.35 -6.99 7.27
C GLN A 218 13.34 -8.13 7.02
N HIS A 219 13.58 -8.42 5.74
CA HIS A 219 14.60 -9.37 5.32
C HIS A 219 15.92 -8.62 5.10
N GLU A 220 17.00 -9.03 5.77
CA GLU A 220 18.32 -8.41 5.71
C GLU A 220 18.26 -6.85 5.83
N ASP A 221 18.98 -6.14 4.97
CA ASP A 221 19.00 -4.68 4.82
C ASP A 221 17.91 -4.15 3.87
N THR A 222 16.94 -4.97 3.46
CA THR A 222 15.84 -4.49 2.60
C THR A 222 14.91 -3.55 3.38
N MET A 223 14.11 -2.75 2.66
CA MET A 223 13.08 -1.92 3.29
C MET A 223 12.04 -2.80 4.03
N PRO A 224 11.56 -2.43 5.23
CA PRO A 224 10.44 -3.12 5.87
C PRO A 224 9.20 -3.21 4.98
N THR A 225 8.45 -4.31 5.12
CA THR A 225 7.13 -4.54 4.51
C THR A 225 6.14 -4.95 5.59
N LEU A 226 4.83 -4.86 5.33
CA LEU A 226 3.85 -5.53 6.20
C LEU A 226 4.19 -7.02 6.32
N LEU A 227 4.09 -7.55 7.54
CA LEU A 227 4.23 -8.98 7.80
C LEU A 227 3.14 -9.77 7.06
N THR A 228 1.89 -9.31 7.17
CA THR A 228 0.75 -9.76 6.35
C THR A 228 -0.20 -8.59 6.06
N PRO A 229 -1.01 -8.63 4.98
CA PRO A 229 -2.04 -7.62 4.73
C PRO A 229 -3.11 -7.53 5.83
N SER A 230 -3.51 -8.68 6.37
CA SER A 230 -4.64 -8.81 7.30
C SER A 230 -4.29 -8.53 8.76
N GLN A 231 -3.02 -8.71 9.16
CA GLN A 231 -2.54 -8.61 10.55
C GLN A 231 -1.30 -7.71 10.69
N GLY A 232 -0.89 -7.00 9.63
CA GLY A 232 0.26 -6.10 9.65
C GLY A 232 -0.03 -4.67 10.11
N VAL A 233 -1.31 -4.25 10.16
CA VAL A 233 -1.71 -2.89 10.54
C VAL A 233 -2.98 -2.88 11.39
N TYR A 234 -3.00 -2.06 12.44
CA TYR A 234 -4.15 -1.85 13.31
C TYR A 234 -4.43 -0.36 13.53
N THR A 235 -5.71 0.03 13.53
CA THR A 235 -6.14 1.41 13.79
C THR A 235 -6.12 1.71 15.29
N VAL A 236 -5.85 2.97 15.66
CA VAL A 236 -5.90 3.41 17.07
C VAL A 236 -7.31 3.76 17.56
N GLU A 237 -8.31 3.79 16.67
CA GLU A 237 -9.67 4.27 16.97
C GLU A 237 -10.49 3.29 17.83
N ASP A 238 -10.25 1.99 17.64
CA ASP A 238 -10.81 0.89 18.44
C ASP A 238 -9.70 -0.14 18.75
N PRO A 239 -8.93 0.09 19.82
CA PRO A 239 -7.82 -0.79 20.20
C PRO A 239 -8.19 -2.25 20.50
N GLU A 240 -9.45 -2.53 20.82
CA GLU A 240 -9.95 -3.87 21.13
C GLU A 240 -10.52 -4.58 19.89
N GLN A 241 -10.70 -3.85 18.78
CA GLN A 241 -11.09 -4.43 17.51
C GLN A 241 -10.02 -5.44 17.05
N LYS A 242 -10.48 -6.66 16.79
CA LYS A 242 -9.67 -7.73 16.21
C LYS A 242 -9.43 -7.49 14.72
N ASP A 243 -8.35 -8.07 14.21
CA ASP A 243 -8.02 -8.13 12.79
C ASP A 243 -9.14 -8.79 11.93
N VAL A 244 -8.95 -8.78 10.61
CA VAL A 244 -9.91 -9.32 9.64
C VAL A 244 -10.19 -10.82 9.86
N LEU A 245 -9.28 -11.55 10.49
CA LEU A 245 -9.41 -12.97 10.84
C LEU A 245 -10.01 -13.19 12.24
N SER A 246 -10.27 -12.10 12.98
CA SER A 246 -10.75 -12.07 14.37
C SER A 246 -9.79 -12.63 15.42
N LEU A 247 -8.48 -12.65 15.15
CA LEU A 247 -7.48 -13.33 15.99
C LEU A 247 -6.81 -12.37 17.00
N VAL A 248 -6.19 -11.30 16.51
CA VAL A 248 -5.34 -10.38 17.27
C VAL A 248 -5.89 -8.95 17.22
N SER A 249 -5.75 -8.16 18.29
CA SER A 249 -6.06 -6.73 18.34
C SER A 249 -4.82 -5.88 18.64
N LEU A 250 -4.92 -4.56 18.43
CA LEU A 250 -3.88 -3.60 18.81
C LEU A 250 -3.54 -3.71 20.31
N LYS A 251 -4.56 -3.86 21.15
CA LYS A 251 -4.39 -4.05 22.60
C LYS A 251 -3.60 -5.31 22.93
N ASP A 252 -3.91 -6.45 22.29
CA ASP A 252 -3.16 -7.70 22.53
C ASP A 252 -1.67 -7.55 22.20
N ILE A 253 -1.36 -6.87 21.08
CA ILE A 253 0.02 -6.64 20.63
C ILE A 253 0.76 -5.70 21.57
N ILE A 254 0.17 -4.58 21.99
CA ILE A 254 0.84 -3.66 22.92
C ILE A 254 1.02 -4.31 24.30
N SER A 255 0.01 -5.05 24.78
CA SER A 255 0.04 -5.70 26.09
C SER A 255 1.08 -6.83 26.16
N TYR A 256 1.42 -7.46 25.04
CA TYR A 256 2.53 -8.43 24.94
C TYR A 256 3.88 -7.82 25.38
N PHE A 257 4.09 -6.51 25.21
CA PHE A 257 5.30 -5.81 25.64
C PHE A 257 5.24 -5.27 27.08
N GLY A 258 4.14 -5.50 27.80
CA GLY A 258 3.96 -5.14 29.21
C GLY A 258 2.78 -4.21 29.48
N ASP A 259 2.18 -4.34 30.67
CA ASP A 259 1.06 -3.50 31.12
C ASP A 259 1.41 -2.00 31.17
N ASP A 260 2.69 -1.66 31.35
CA ASP A 260 3.19 -0.28 31.30
C ASP A 260 3.08 0.31 29.88
N LYS A 261 3.30 -0.51 28.84
CA LYS A 261 3.17 -0.13 27.44
C LYS A 261 1.73 0.15 27.06
N TRP A 262 0.81 -0.69 27.53
CA TRP A 262 -0.62 -0.48 27.35
C TRP A 262 -1.09 0.78 28.10
N SER A 263 -0.68 0.93 29.36
CA SER A 263 -1.02 2.11 30.18
C SER A 263 -0.52 3.43 29.57
N ALA A 264 0.67 3.44 28.95
CA ALA A 264 1.21 4.61 28.26
C ALA A 264 0.44 4.93 26.96
N PHE A 265 0.01 3.90 26.22
CA PHE A 265 -0.86 4.06 25.06
C PHE A 265 -2.21 4.65 25.46
N GLU A 266 -2.89 4.11 26.47
CA GLU A 266 -4.19 4.62 26.96
C GLU A 266 -4.12 6.07 27.44
N GLN A 267 -3.05 6.48 28.10
CA GLN A 267 -2.87 7.89 28.51
C GLN A 267 -2.79 8.86 27.33
N THR A 268 -2.36 8.38 26.16
CA THR A 268 -2.12 9.19 24.96
C THR A 268 -3.29 9.15 23.98
N PHE A 269 -3.88 7.96 23.77
CA PHE A 269 -4.91 7.69 22.75
C PHE A 269 -6.25 7.22 23.32
N GLY A 270 -6.33 6.92 24.61
CA GLY A 270 -7.58 6.52 25.26
C GLY A 270 -8.63 7.63 25.23
N LYS A 271 -9.88 7.26 24.94
CA LYS A 271 -11.02 8.18 24.98
C LYS A 271 -11.28 8.58 26.44
N LYS A 272 -11.20 9.89 26.71
CA LYS A 272 -11.57 10.51 28.00
C LYS A 272 -13.07 10.75 28.11
#